data_AF-A0A5K1HKM3-F1
#
_entry.id   AF-A0A5K1HKM3-F1
#
_cell.length_a   1.000
_cell.length_b   1.000
_cell.length_c   1.000
_cell.angle_alpha   90.00
_cell.angle_beta   90.00
_cell.angle_gamma   90.00
#
_symmetry.space_group_name_H-M   'P 1'
#
loop_
_entity.id
_entity.type
_entity.pdbx_description
1 polymer ?
#
loop_
_entity_poly.entity_id
_entity_poly.type
_entity_poly.pdbx_seq_one_letter_code
_entity_poly.pdbx_strand_id
1 'polypeptide(L)' 'MNNTMKEIGYDAKRMPLGKLGDSTIKEAYGVLNKLSEAVKKKNKDELTKLSSEFYTLIPHDFGFQKMANFILDND' A
#
# COMPACT_ATOMS: atom_id res chain seq x y z
N MET A 1 -1.42 12.87 10.07
CA MET A 1 -0.64 11.65 9.73
C MET A 1 -1.26 10.41 10.34
N ASN A 2 -1.42 10.31 11.68
CA ASN A 2 -2.03 9.12 12.32
C ASN A 2 -3.45 8.77 11.81
N ASN A 3 -4.35 9.75 11.70
CA ASN A 3 -5.71 9.49 11.19
C ASN A 3 -5.72 9.08 9.72
N THR A 4 -4.99 9.80 8.88
CA THR A 4 -4.89 9.51 7.43
C THR A 4 -4.34 8.10 7.16
N MET A 5 -3.37 7.66 7.96
CA MET A 5 -2.82 6.31 7.86
C MET A 5 -3.84 5.25 8.34
N LYS A 6 -4.58 5.52 9.43
CA LYS A 6 -5.68 4.63 9.84
C LYS A 6 -6.80 4.53 8.80
N GLU A 7 -7.14 5.63 8.13
CA GLU A 7 -8.18 5.67 7.09
C GLU A 7 -7.82 4.85 5.85
N ILE A 8 -6.54 4.67 5.54
CA ILE A 8 -6.09 3.77 4.47
C ILE A 8 -5.94 2.31 4.93
N GLY A 9 -6.22 2.00 6.20
CA GLY A 9 -6.11 0.63 6.75
C GLY A 9 -4.73 0.28 7.32
N TYR A 10 -3.91 1.26 7.69
CA TYR A 10 -2.58 1.04 8.28
C TYR A 10 -2.64 0.30 9.64
N ASP A 11 -1.87 -0.79 9.77
CA ASP A 11 -1.75 -1.54 11.02
C ASP A 11 -0.69 -0.94 11.96
N ALA A 12 -1.13 0.04 12.75
CA ALA A 12 -0.28 0.67 13.76
C ALA A 12 0.15 -0.27 14.90
N LYS A 13 -0.48 -1.46 15.06
CA LYS A 13 -0.06 -2.46 16.06
C LYS A 13 1.12 -3.27 15.55
N ARG A 14 1.12 -3.64 14.27
CA ARG A 14 2.26 -4.32 13.62
C ARG A 14 3.43 -3.38 13.38
N MET A 15 3.15 -2.11 13.11
CA MET A 15 4.19 -1.11 12.92
C MET A 15 3.80 0.21 13.58
N PRO A 16 4.29 0.49 14.80
CA PRO A 16 4.11 1.82 15.38
C PRO A 16 4.88 2.83 14.54
N LEU A 17 4.28 3.99 14.24
CA LEU A 17 4.87 5.01 13.36
C LEU A 17 6.31 5.41 13.70
N GLY A 18 6.72 5.29 14.96
CA GLY A 18 8.10 5.54 15.40
C GLY A 18 9.14 4.48 15.01
N LYS A 19 8.71 3.34 14.45
CA LYS A 19 9.59 2.27 13.92
C LYS A 19 9.59 2.20 12.39
N LEU A 20 8.82 3.05 11.73
CA LEU A 20 8.81 3.13 10.28
C LEU A 20 10.07 3.87 9.83
N GLY A 21 11.04 3.13 9.29
CA GLY A 21 12.28 3.72 8.80
C GLY A 21 12.03 4.61 7.59
N ASP A 22 12.69 5.77 7.52
CA ASP A 22 12.65 6.68 6.37
C ASP A 22 12.89 5.98 5.03
N SER A 23 13.76 4.98 5.00
CA SER A 23 14.04 4.17 3.81
C SER A 23 12.80 3.42 3.32
N THR A 24 12.07 2.75 4.21
CA THR A 24 10.85 2.01 3.86
C THR A 24 9.75 2.94 3.35
N ILE A 25 9.63 4.15 3.93
CA ILE A 25 8.70 5.18 3.42
C ILE A 25 9.07 5.57 2.00
N LYS A 26 10.34 5.85 1.73
CA LYS A 26 10.82 6.23 0.39
C LYS A 26 10.61 5.11 -0.63
N GLU A 27 10.86 3.86 -0.24
CA GLU A 27 10.60 2.70 -1.09
C GLU A 27 9.11 2.56 -1.41
N ALA A 28 8.24 2.70 -0.40
CA ALA A 28 6.79 2.66 -0.59
C ALA A 28 6.30 3.79 -1.51
N TYR A 29 6.85 5.01 -1.39
CA TYR A 29 6.58 6.10 -2.33
C TYR A 29 7.01 5.75 -3.77
N GLY A 30 8.14 5.07 -3.94
CA GLY A 30 8.58 4.56 -5.24
C GLY A 30 7.58 3.59 -5.86
N VAL A 31 7.01 2.68 -5.05
CA VAL A 31 5.96 1.76 -5.50
C VAL A 31 4.68 2.51 -5.87
N LEU A 32 4.24 3.49 -5.07
CA LEU A 32 3.07 4.32 -5.37
C LEU A 32 3.21 5.08 -6.70
N ASN A 33 4.40 5.57 -7.02
CA ASN A 33 4.65 6.23 -8.31
C ASN A 33 4.45 5.25 -9.49
N LYS A 34 5.02 4.05 -9.41
CA LYS A 34 4.81 3.00 -10.43
C LYS A 34 3.33 2.64 -10.55
N LEU A 35 2.64 2.58 -9.40
CA LEU A 35 1.22 2.24 -9.33
C LEU A 35 0.38 3.31 -10.06
N SER A 36 0.69 4.59 -9.87
CA SER A 36 0.07 5.71 -10.60
C SER A 36 0.27 5.59 -12.13
N GLU A 37 1.43 5.14 -12.58
CA GLU A 37 1.68 4.88 -14.01
C GLU A 37 0.90 3.67 -14.53
N ALA A 38 0.84 2.58 -13.76
CA ALA A 38 0.10 1.37 -14.08
C ALA A 38 -1.42 1.63 -14.17
N VAL A 39 -1.95 2.50 -13.31
CA VAL A 39 -3.36 2.96 -13.35
C VAL A 39 -3.64 3.65 -14.67
N LYS A 40 -2.77 4.58 -15.11
CA LYS A 40 -2.93 5.29 -16.40
C LYS A 40 -2.92 4.32 -17.59
N LYS A 41 -2.11 3.27 -17.51
CA LYS A 41 -2.03 2.22 -18.54
C LYS A 41 -3.17 1.20 -18.46
N LYS A 42 -4.00 1.24 -17.40
CA LYS A 42 -5.06 0.25 -17.10
C LYS A 42 -4.54 -1.19 -17.08
N ASN A 43 -3.30 -1.39 -16.65
CA ASN A 43 -2.66 -2.71 -16.61
C ASN A 43 -2.99 -3.44 -15.29
N LYS A 44 -4.03 -4.28 -15.28
CA LYS A 44 -4.52 -4.95 -14.07
C LYS A 44 -3.52 -5.91 -13.43
N ASP A 45 -2.71 -6.62 -14.22
CA ASP A 45 -1.70 -7.54 -13.70
C ASP A 45 -0.60 -6.77 -12.95
N GLU A 46 -0.16 -5.64 -13.53
CA GLU A 46 0.84 -4.76 -12.93
C GLU A 46 0.30 -4.09 -11.67
N LEU A 47 -0.97 -3.65 -11.67
CA LEU A 47 -1.64 -3.10 -10.48
C LEU A 47 -1.72 -4.11 -9.34
N THR A 48 -2.09 -5.35 -9.64
CA THR A 48 -2.19 -6.42 -8.63
C THR A 48 -0.82 -6.68 -7.97
N LYS A 49 0.23 -6.76 -8.78
CA LYS A 49 1.60 -6.98 -8.31
C LYS A 49 2.10 -5.81 -7.47
N LEU A 50 1.95 -4.57 -7.96
CA LEU A 50 2.40 -3.37 -7.26
C LEU A 50 1.62 -3.11 -5.97
N SER A 51 0.32 -3.42 -5.95
CA SER A 51 -0.49 -3.32 -4.71
C SER A 51 0.01 -4.30 -3.65
N SER A 52 0.31 -5.54 -4.04
CA SER A 52 0.87 -6.55 -3.13
C SER A 52 2.25 -6.15 -2.59
N GLU A 53 3.10 -5.56 -3.46
CA GLU A 53 4.42 -5.02 -3.08
C GLU A 53 4.29 -3.87 -2.08
N PHE A 54 3.35 -2.96 -2.30
CA PHE A 54 3.08 -1.85 -1.39
C PHE A 54 2.65 -2.34 0.01
N TYR A 55 1.75 -3.32 0.11
CA TYR A 55 1.30 -3.86 1.40
C TYR A 55 2.35 -4.68 2.14
N THR A 56 3.39 -5.14 1.43
CA THR A 56 4.56 -5.79 2.04
C THR A 56 5.47 -4.76 2.70
N LEU A 57 5.61 -3.57 2.10
CA LEU A 57 6.41 -2.46 2.64
C LEU A 57 5.67 -1.71 3.75
N ILE A 58 4.37 -1.48 3.56
CA ILE A 58 3.50 -0.79 4.49
C ILE A 58 2.45 -1.79 5.00
N PRO A 59 2.61 -2.32 6.22
CA PRO A 59 1.66 -3.26 6.79
C PRO A 59 0.28 -2.60 6.93
N HIS A 60 -0.70 -3.28 6.33
CA HIS A 60 -2.10 -2.93 6.37
C HIS A 60 -2.89 -4.03 7.09
N ASP A 61 -3.92 -3.64 7.82
CA ASP A 61 -4.86 -4.54 8.46
C ASP A 61 -6.09 -4.72 7.55
N PHE A 62 -6.15 -5.85 6.87
CA PHE A 62 -7.28 -6.25 6.02
C PHE A 62 -8.24 -7.22 6.72
N GLY A 63 -8.03 -7.52 8.01
CA GLY A 63 -8.76 -8.56 8.72
C GLY A 63 -8.67 -9.93 8.01
N PHE A 64 -9.80 -10.61 7.88
CA PHE A 64 -9.91 -11.92 7.21
C PHE A 64 -10.32 -11.82 5.73
N GLN A 65 -10.20 -10.65 5.11
CA GLN A 65 -10.59 -10.43 3.73
C GLN A 65 -9.46 -10.86 2.76
N LYS A 66 -9.83 -11.21 1.53
CA LYS A 66 -8.87 -11.61 0.49
C LYS A 66 -8.10 -10.39 -0.01
N MET A 67 -6.77 -10.49 -0.10
CA MET A 67 -5.89 -9.45 -0.66
C MET A 67 -6.29 -9.02 -2.08
N ALA A 68 -6.85 -9.93 -2.87
CA ALA A 68 -7.34 -9.64 -4.22
C ALA A 68 -8.47 -8.58 -4.25
N ASN A 69 -9.13 -8.30 -3.12
CA ASN A 69 -10.15 -7.26 -3.01
C ASN A 69 -9.54 -5.86 -2.76
N PHE A 70 -8.24 -5.77 -2.49
CA PHE A 70 -7.56 -4.52 -2.14
C PHE A 70 -6.57 -4.12 -3.22
N ILE A 71 -6.96 -4.23 -4.49
CA ILE A 71 -6.14 -3.72 -5.59
C ILE A 71 -6.27 -2.20 -5.57
N LEU A 72 -5.15 -1.49 -5.65
CA LEU A 72 -5.12 -0.03 -5.74
C LEU A 72 -5.44 0.38 -7.19
N ASP A 73 -6.68 0.16 -7.63
CA ASP A 73 -7.22 0.78 -8.83
C ASP A 73 -7.98 2.06 -8.47
N ASN A 74 -8.05 2.98 -9.42
CA ASN A 74 -8.57 4.35 -9.21
C ASN A 74 -10.00 4.41 -9.77
N ASP A 75 -10.86 3.48 -9.36
CA ASP A 75 -12.27 3.41 -9.74
C ASP A 75 -13.10 4.48 -9.00
#